data_AF-A0A1D6PIU6-F1
#
_entry.id   AF-A0A1D6PIU6-F1
#
_cell.length_a   1.000
_cell.length_b   1.000
_cell.length_c   1.000
_cell.angle_alpha   90.00
_cell.angle_beta   90.00
_cell.angle_gamma   90.00
#
_symmetry.space_group_name_H-M   'P 1'
#
loop_
_entity.id
_entity.type
_entity.pdbx_description
1 polymer ?
#
loop_
_entity_poly.entity_id
_entity_poly.type
_entity_poly.pdbx_seq_one_letter_code
_entity_poly.pdbx_strand_id
1 'polypeptide(L)'
;MASAVQHRGSIPLVWFQETSRLNIRPDIILKPDVDYKATRLHFENLALRYGNPVIILNLIKTREKKPRESLLRAEFAKAIHYINKSLPDDKRLKFLHMDLSKLSRRKGTNVLALLTKVASDVLDLTEFLHCEISTSTKPDDTSR
;
A
#
# COMPACT_ATOMS: atom_id res chain seq x y z
N MET A 1 -21.09 9.55 11.05
CA MET A 1 -19.70 9.87 10.70
C MET A 1 -19.01 8.60 10.22
N ALA A 2 -18.26 8.66 9.12
CA ALA A 2 -17.45 7.54 8.63
C ALA A 2 -16.02 7.99 8.35
N SER A 3 -15.03 7.10 8.55
CA SER A 3 -13.61 7.39 8.31
C SER A 3 -12.86 6.16 7.80
N ALA A 4 -12.02 6.37 6.78
CA ALA A 4 -11.12 5.38 6.22
C ALA A 4 -9.71 5.97 6.11
N VAL A 5 -8.67 5.16 6.35
CA VAL A 5 -7.27 5.61 6.39
C VAL A 5 -6.44 4.88 5.34
N GLN A 6 -5.64 5.62 4.59
CA GLN A 6 -4.65 5.09 3.65
C GLN A 6 -3.24 5.52 4.04
N HIS A 7 -2.29 4.59 4.04
CA HIS A 7 -0.87 4.87 4.29
C HIS A 7 -0.07 4.92 2.98
N ARG A 8 0.72 5.98 2.76
CA ARG A 8 1.64 6.13 1.63
C ARG A 8 3.06 6.36 2.15
N GLY A 9 3.98 5.49 1.78
CA GLY A 9 5.40 5.56 2.19
C GLY A 9 6.36 5.20 1.07
N SER A 10 7.66 5.21 1.38
CA SER A 10 8.70 4.62 0.54
C SER A 10 8.53 3.10 0.47
N ILE A 11 9.16 2.48 -0.54
CA ILE A 11 9.25 1.02 -0.61
C ILE A 11 10.12 0.57 0.56
N PRO A 12 9.63 -0.30 1.46
CA PRO A 12 10.30 -0.67 2.70
C PRO A 12 11.42 -1.70 2.46
N LEU A 13 12.33 -1.38 1.55
CA LEU A 13 13.56 -2.09 1.28
C LEU A 13 14.74 -1.22 1.73
N VAL A 14 15.91 -1.83 1.95
CA VAL A 14 17.14 -1.07 2.13
C VAL A 14 17.69 -0.70 0.75
N TRP A 15 17.46 0.54 0.33
CA TRP A 15 17.93 1.07 -0.95
C TRP A 15 18.35 2.52 -0.82
N PHE A 16 19.18 2.97 -1.74
CA PHE A 16 19.65 4.34 -1.80
C PHE A 16 19.84 4.80 -3.24
N GLN A 17 19.83 6.11 -3.41
CA GLN A 17 20.13 6.83 -4.65
C GLN A 17 21.15 7.91 -4.31
N GLU A 18 22.04 8.21 -5.24
CA GLU A 18 22.92 9.37 -5.13
C GLU A 18 22.10 10.67 -5.12
N THR A 19 22.42 11.59 -4.22
CA THR A 19 21.68 12.86 -4.04
C THR A 19 22.29 14.04 -4.81
N SER A 20 23.27 13.77 -5.69
CA SER A 20 23.96 14.80 -6.47
C SER A 20 22.99 15.55 -7.39
N ARG A 21 23.01 16.89 -7.31
CA ARG A 21 22.18 17.78 -8.14
C ARG A 21 22.51 17.73 -9.63
N LEU A 22 23.68 17.21 -10.00
CA LEU A 22 24.12 17.06 -11.38
C LEU A 22 23.54 15.80 -12.04
N ASN A 23 23.11 14.83 -11.24
CA ASN A 23 22.56 13.58 -11.71
C ASN A 23 21.01 13.65 -11.70
N ILE A 24 20.41 14.00 -12.84
CA ILE A 24 18.95 14.19 -12.98
C ILE A 24 18.17 12.89 -12.67
N ARG A 25 18.80 11.72 -12.86
CA ARG A 25 18.14 10.42 -12.67
C ARG A 25 19.12 9.41 -12.04
N PRO A 26 19.41 9.55 -10.74
CA PRO A 26 20.37 8.68 -10.08
C PRO A 26 19.91 7.23 -10.11
N ASP A 27 20.88 6.32 -10.19
CA ASP A 27 20.65 4.88 -10.17
C ASP A 27 20.21 4.43 -8.77
N ILE A 28 19.40 3.38 -8.73
CA ILE A 28 18.93 2.78 -7.48
C ILE A 28 19.88 1.65 -7.12
N ILE A 29 20.40 1.70 -5.91
CA ILE A 29 21.28 0.67 -5.37
C ILE A 29 20.57 -0.03 -4.23
N LEU A 30 20.36 -1.33 -4.39
CA LEU A 30 19.83 -2.22 -3.36
C LEU A 30 20.96 -2.64 -2.41
N LYS A 31 20.70 -2.62 -1.10
CA LYS A 31 21.56 -3.27 -0.11
C LYS A 31 20.91 -4.56 0.40
N PRO A 32 21.71 -5.57 0.75
CA PRO A 32 21.18 -6.76 1.42
C PRO A 32 20.52 -6.39 2.75
N ASP A 33 19.32 -6.92 2.97
CA ASP A 33 18.64 -6.99 4.25
C ASP A 33 18.53 -8.48 4.59
N VAL A 34 19.36 -8.95 5.52
CA VAL A 34 19.40 -10.38 5.88
C VAL A 34 18.02 -10.81 6.33
N ASP A 35 17.46 -11.82 5.65
CA ASP A 35 16.11 -12.34 5.89
C ASP A 35 15.00 -11.29 5.85
N TYR A 36 15.22 -10.18 5.14
CA TYR A 36 14.31 -9.04 5.03
C TYR A 36 13.83 -8.50 6.40
N LYS A 37 14.71 -8.49 7.41
CA LYS A 37 14.39 -8.10 8.78
C LYS A 37 13.84 -6.68 8.88
N ALA A 38 14.44 -5.70 8.21
CA ALA A 38 13.97 -4.32 8.24
C ALA A 38 12.58 -4.20 7.59
N THR A 39 12.40 -4.90 6.47
CA THR A 39 11.10 -4.97 5.76
C THR A 39 10.01 -5.59 6.65
N ARG A 40 10.34 -6.68 7.34
CA ARG A 40 9.40 -7.36 8.26
C ARG A 40 8.98 -6.46 9.41
N LEU A 41 9.95 -5.84 10.11
CA LEU A 41 9.67 -4.93 11.22
C LEU A 41 8.81 -3.74 10.80
N HIS A 42 8.99 -3.23 9.57
CA HIS A 42 8.14 -2.18 9.02
C HIS A 42 6.67 -2.62 8.95
N PHE A 43 6.39 -3.83 8.45
CA PHE A 43 5.02 -4.33 8.34
C PHE A 43 4.42 -4.79 9.67
N GLU A 44 5.22 -5.33 10.57
CA GLU A 44 4.79 -5.60 11.96
C GLU A 44 4.33 -4.30 12.64
N ASN A 45 5.08 -3.20 12.45
CA ASN A 45 4.68 -1.89 12.98
C ASN A 45 3.41 -1.33 12.34
N LEU A 46 3.18 -1.58 11.05
CA LEU A 46 1.92 -1.20 10.38
C LEU A 46 0.75 -2.02 10.92
N ALA A 47 0.91 -3.34 11.02
CA ALA A 47 -0.12 -4.22 11.55
C ALA A 47 -0.46 -3.91 13.02
N LEU A 48 0.54 -3.51 13.83
CA LEU A 48 0.32 -3.09 15.21
C LEU A 48 -0.55 -1.82 15.30
N ARG A 49 -0.38 -0.88 14.37
CA ARG A 49 -1.10 0.40 14.39
C ARG A 49 -2.47 0.36 13.73
N TYR A 50 -2.61 -0.44 12.66
CA TYR A 50 -3.79 -0.41 11.79
C TYR A 50 -4.51 -1.76 11.68
N GLY A 51 -3.98 -2.82 12.29
CA GLY A 51 -4.55 -4.16 12.20
C GLY A 51 -4.18 -4.89 10.90
N ASN A 52 -4.80 -6.06 10.72
CA ASN A 52 -4.70 -6.90 9.52
C ASN A 52 -6.06 -6.94 8.80
N PRO A 53 -6.08 -7.15 7.48
CA PRO A 53 -4.93 -7.38 6.60
C PRO A 53 -4.19 -6.10 6.19
N VAL A 54 -2.87 -6.16 6.03
CA VAL A 54 -2.10 -5.11 5.34
C VAL A 54 -2.10 -5.38 3.83
N ILE A 55 -2.68 -4.45 3.07
CA ILE A 55 -2.79 -4.54 1.62
C ILE A 55 -1.86 -3.52 0.96
N ILE A 56 -0.95 -4.01 0.12
CA ILE A 56 0.11 -3.23 -0.52
C ILE A 56 -0.25 -3.03 -1.99
N LEU A 57 -0.47 -1.78 -2.37
CA LEU A 57 -0.67 -1.39 -3.77
C LEU A 57 0.63 -0.87 -4.40
N ASN A 58 1.25 -1.68 -5.24
CA ASN A 58 2.49 -1.33 -5.92
C ASN A 58 2.26 -0.89 -7.37
N LEU A 59 2.55 0.38 -7.68
CA LEU A 59 2.29 0.99 -8.99
C LEU A 59 3.53 1.15 -9.89
N ILE A 60 4.66 0.52 -9.53
CA ILE A 60 5.91 0.63 -10.27
C ILE A 60 5.72 0.18 -11.74
N LYS A 61 6.37 0.85 -12.69
CA LYS A 61 6.31 0.42 -14.10
C LYS A 61 7.04 -0.90 -14.30
N THR A 62 6.47 -1.79 -15.11
CA THR A 62 7.07 -3.09 -15.43
C THR A 62 8.12 -2.98 -16.54
N ARG A 63 7.97 -2.02 -17.45
CA ARG A 63 8.88 -1.81 -18.59
C ARG A 63 9.53 -0.44 -18.50
N GLU A 64 10.86 -0.45 -18.39
CA GLU A 64 11.72 0.73 -18.42
C GLU A 64 12.82 0.51 -19.47
N LYS A 65 13.28 1.57 -20.13
CA LYS A 65 14.43 1.48 -21.06
C LYS A 65 15.72 1.05 -20.34
N LYS A 66 15.93 1.60 -19.15
CA LYS A 66 16.98 1.19 -18.20
C LYS A 66 16.27 0.73 -16.91
N PRO A 67 16.44 -0.53 -16.46
CA PRO A 67 15.86 -1.00 -15.21
C PRO A 67 16.31 -0.13 -14.05
N ARG A 68 15.38 0.54 -13.38
CA ARG A 68 15.66 1.38 -12.22
C ARG A 68 14.70 1.04 -11.10
N GLU A 69 13.45 1.47 -11.22
CA GLU A 69 12.42 1.16 -10.21
C GLU A 69 11.94 -0.29 -10.34
N SER A 70 12.04 -0.87 -11.54
CA SER A 70 11.72 -2.28 -11.75
C SER A 70 12.60 -3.23 -10.92
N LEU A 71 13.79 -2.80 -10.49
CA LEU A 71 14.66 -3.54 -9.56
C LEU A 71 14.01 -3.62 -8.17
N LEU A 72 13.53 -2.48 -7.65
CA LEU A 72 12.81 -2.43 -6.37
C LEU A 72 11.54 -3.27 -6.43
N ARG A 73 10.81 -3.25 -7.54
CA ARG A 73 9.61 -4.09 -7.73
C ARG A 73 9.94 -5.58 -7.56
N ALA A 74 10.98 -6.06 -8.22
CA ALA A 74 11.37 -7.45 -8.18
C ALA A 74 11.83 -7.86 -6.77
N GLU A 75 12.67 -7.03 -6.15
CA GLU A 75 13.19 -7.32 -4.82
C GLU A 75 12.10 -7.24 -3.74
N PHE A 76 11.18 -6.29 -3.88
CA PHE A 76 10.07 -6.15 -2.93
C PHE A 76 9.12 -7.34 -3.00
N ALA A 77 8.83 -7.85 -4.21
CA ALA A 77 8.02 -9.05 -4.37
C ALA A 77 8.68 -10.28 -3.69
N LYS A 78 10.01 -10.42 -3.78
CA LYS A 78 10.75 -11.47 -3.06
C LYS A 78 10.67 -11.29 -1.55
N ALA A 79 10.83 -10.07 -1.05
CA ALA A 79 10.72 -9.76 0.38
C ALA A 79 9.35 -10.15 0.93
N ILE A 80 8.27 -9.75 0.25
CA ILE A 80 6.90 -10.11 0.64
C ILE A 80 6.69 -11.63 0.59
N HIS A 81 7.17 -12.29 -0.47
CA HIS A 81 7.08 -13.75 -0.57
C HIS A 81 7.82 -14.45 0.56
N TYR A 82 9.03 -13.99 0.90
CA TYR A 82 9.83 -14.53 2.00
C TYR A 82 9.11 -14.35 3.35
N ILE A 83 8.65 -13.14 3.66
CA ILE A 83 7.96 -12.82 4.92
C ILE A 83 6.66 -13.64 5.07
N ASN A 84 5.88 -13.78 4.00
CA ASN A 84 4.62 -14.53 4.05
C ASN A 84 4.80 -16.03 4.32
N LYS A 85 6.00 -16.61 4.14
CA LYS A 85 6.28 -18.03 4.48
C LYS A 85 6.24 -18.27 5.99
N SER A 86 6.62 -17.28 6.79
CA SER A 86 6.63 -17.38 8.25
C SER A 86 5.33 -16.89 8.91
N LEU A 87 4.39 -16.35 8.14
CA LEU A 87 3.14 -15.80 8.66
C LEU A 87 1.96 -16.76 8.43
N PRO A 88 1.03 -16.85 9.39
CA PRO A 88 -0.24 -17.55 9.19
C PRO A 88 -1.10 -16.82 8.14
N ASP A 89 -2.04 -17.53 7.53
CA ASP A 89 -2.80 -17.06 6.37
C ASP A 89 -3.56 -15.74 6.61
N ASP A 90 -4.08 -15.54 7.82
CA ASP A 90 -4.81 -14.34 8.26
C ASP A 90 -3.92 -13.09 8.40
N LYS A 91 -2.61 -13.28 8.58
CA LYS A 91 -1.62 -12.19 8.75
C LYS A 91 -0.75 -11.96 7.53
N ARG A 92 -0.94 -12.73 6.45
CA ARG A 92 -0.15 -12.56 5.23
C ARG A 92 -0.38 -11.19 4.61
N LEU A 93 0.72 -10.57 4.19
CA LEU A 93 0.72 -9.32 3.45
C LEU A 93 0.12 -9.57 2.05
N LYS A 94 -0.93 -8.82 1.71
CA LYS A 94 -1.58 -8.93 0.40
C LYS A 94 -0.92 -7.96 -0.57
N PHE A 95 -0.17 -8.48 -1.55
CA PHE A 95 0.59 -7.65 -2.49
C PHE A 95 -0.07 -7.58 -3.86
N LEU A 96 -0.57 -6.39 -4.22
CA LEU A 96 -1.20 -6.11 -5.51
C LEU A 96 -0.30 -5.20 -6.35
N HIS A 97 0.13 -5.69 -7.50
CA HIS A 97 0.94 -4.92 -8.44
C HIS A 97 0.11 -4.46 -9.65
N MET A 98 0.12 -3.16 -9.95
CA MET A 98 -0.56 -2.58 -11.11
C MET A 98 0.30 -1.58 -11.87
N ASP A 99 0.73 -1.95 -13.07
CA ASP A 99 1.40 -1.02 -13.98
C ASP A 99 0.36 -0.16 -14.72
N LEU A 100 0.08 1.02 -14.17
CA LEU A 100 -0.90 1.96 -14.74
C LEU A 100 -0.50 2.42 -16.14
N SER A 101 0.80 2.54 -16.45
CA SER A 101 1.27 2.95 -17.78
C SER A 101 1.01 1.88 -18.85
N LYS A 102 1.04 0.60 -18.44
CA LYS A 102 0.66 -0.51 -19.31
C LYS A 102 -0.86 -0.61 -19.46
N LEU A 103 -1.60 -0.43 -18.36
CA LEU A 103 -3.06 -0.49 -18.36
C LEU A 103 -3.70 0.63 -19.18
N SER A 104 -3.19 1.86 -19.08
CA SER A 104 -3.72 3.01 -19.83
C SER A 104 -3.56 2.90 -21.35
N ARG A 105 -2.57 2.11 -21.82
CA ARG A 105 -2.32 1.88 -23.25
C ARG A 105 -3.14 0.73 -23.84
N ARG A 106 -3.79 -0.07 -23.00
CA ARG A 106 -4.61 -1.21 -23.46
C ARG A 106 -5.96 -0.69 -23.92
N LYS A 107 -6.31 -0.91 -25.19
CA LYS A 107 -7.62 -0.54 -25.74
C LYS A 107 -8.75 -1.13 -24.89
N GLY A 108 -9.77 -0.32 -24.59
CA GLY A 108 -10.95 -0.72 -23.81
C GLY A 108 -10.73 -0.85 -22.30
N THR A 109 -9.57 -0.44 -21.76
CA THR A 109 -9.33 -0.48 -20.31
C THR A 109 -9.66 0.86 -19.66
N ASN A 110 -10.63 0.88 -18.74
CA ASN A 110 -10.87 2.02 -17.86
C ASN A 110 -10.07 1.84 -16.56
N VAL A 111 -8.92 2.51 -16.47
CA VAL A 111 -8.01 2.43 -15.30
C VAL A 111 -8.71 2.90 -14.02
N LEU A 112 -9.54 3.94 -14.11
CA LEU A 112 -10.27 4.44 -12.95
C LEU A 112 -11.27 3.41 -12.45
N ALA A 113 -12.04 2.77 -13.33
CA ALA A 113 -12.96 1.71 -12.95
C ALA A 113 -12.25 0.53 -12.27
N LEU A 114 -11.06 0.16 -12.73
CA LEU A 114 -10.23 -0.87 -12.07
C LEU A 114 -9.78 -0.43 -10.67
N LEU A 115 -9.31 0.81 -10.53
CA LEU A 115 -8.92 1.37 -9.23
C LEU A 115 -10.11 1.46 -8.27
N THR A 116 -11.30 1.84 -8.76
CA THR A 116 -12.53 1.85 -7.96
C THR A 116 -12.90 0.45 -7.49
N LYS A 117 -12.77 -0.56 -8.36
CA LYS A 117 -13.00 -1.96 -7.96
C LYS A 117 -12.03 -2.38 -6.86
N VAL A 118 -10.73 -2.11 -7.04
CA VAL A 118 -9.72 -2.41 -6.01
C VAL A 118 -10.02 -1.69 -4.70
N ALA A 119 -10.45 -0.42 -4.75
CA ALA A 119 -10.82 0.33 -3.56
C ALA A 119 -12.02 -0.28 -2.85
N SER A 120 -13.06 -0.72 -3.58
CA SER A 120 -14.21 -1.43 -3.03
C SER A 120 -13.78 -2.74 -2.36
N ASP A 121 -13.05 -3.59 -3.09
CA ASP A 121 -12.58 -4.89 -2.57
C ASP A 121 -11.71 -4.70 -1.32
N VAL A 122 -10.91 -3.63 -1.25
CA VAL A 122 -10.08 -3.31 -0.08
C VAL A 122 -10.94 -2.85 1.10
N LEU A 123 -11.90 -1.95 0.88
CA LEU A 123 -12.79 -1.49 1.94
C LEU A 123 -13.64 -2.62 2.52
N ASP A 124 -14.08 -3.56 1.69
CA ASP A 124 -14.80 -4.76 2.15
C ASP A 124 -13.91 -5.68 3.01
N LEU A 125 -12.60 -5.70 2.75
CA LEU A 125 -11.62 -6.51 3.48
C LEU A 125 -11.09 -5.85 4.76
N THR A 126 -10.98 -4.52 4.79
CA THR A 126 -10.40 -3.79 5.93
C THR A 126 -11.46 -3.10 6.79
N GLU A 127 -12.69 -3.05 6.30
CA GLU A 127 -13.77 -2.25 6.85
C GLU A 127 -13.38 -0.76 6.95
N PHE A 128 -14.22 0.04 7.61
CA PHE A 128 -13.96 1.44 7.91
C PHE A 128 -14.68 1.83 9.20
N LEU A 129 -14.19 2.87 9.86
CA LEU A 129 -14.83 3.34 11.09
C LEU A 129 -16.17 3.97 10.75
N HIS A 130 -17.23 3.52 11.40
CA HIS A 130 -18.56 4.11 11.33
C HIS A 130 -19.06 4.47 12.74
N CYS A 131 -19.61 5.67 12.90
CA CYS A 131 -20.14 6.17 14.16
C CYS A 131 -21.44 6.95 13.90
N GLU A 132 -22.55 6.49 14.46
CA GLU A 132 -23.83 7.20 14.40
C GLU A 132 -23.90 8.22 15.53
N ILE A 133 -24.26 9.46 15.20
CA ILE A 133 -24.42 10.53 16.18
C ILE A 133 -25.90 10.66 16.47
N SER A 134 -26.33 10.19 17.63
CA SER A 134 -27.71 10.38 18.10
C SER A 134 -27.89 11.80 18.60
N THR A 135 -28.70 12.60 17.92
CA THR A 135 -29.12 13.91 18.45
C THR A 135 -30.22 13.67 19.48
N SER A 136 -29.90 13.80 20.77
CA SER A 136 -30.93 13.91 21.80
C SER A 136 -31.65 15.25 21.63
N THR A 137 -32.87 15.21 21.09
CA THR A 137 -33.82 16.31 21.21
C THR A 137 -34.20 16.42 22.69
N LYS A 138 -33.75 17.48 23.37
CA LYS A 138 -34.31 17.83 24.67
C LYS A 138 -35.81 18.13 24.48
N PRO A 139 -36.72 17.62 25.32
CA PRO A 139 -38.11 18.03 25.29
C PRO A 139 -38.18 19.53 25.60
N ASP A 140 -38.95 20.25 24.79
CA ASP A 140 -39.21 21.67 24.93
C ASP A 140 -39.96 21.89 26.25
N ASP A 141 -39.28 22.44 27.25
CA ASP A 141 -39.87 22.73 28.56
C ASP A 141 -40.66 24.04 28.47
N THR A 142 -41.76 24.03 27.72
CA THR A 142 -42.81 25.04 27.82
C THR A 142 -43.81 24.62 28.89
N SER A 143 -43.40 24.79 30.14
CA SER A 143 -44.27 24.70 31.32
C SER A 143 -44.52 26.10 31.87
N ARG A 144 -45.76 26.55 31.65
CA ARG A 144 -46.52 27.71 32.15
C ARG A 144 -46.04 28.43 33.41
#